data_AF-A0AA92R8G7-F1
#
_entry.id   AF-A0AA92R8G7-F1
#
_cell.length_a   1.000
_cell.length_b   1.000
_cell.length_c   1.000
_cell.angle_alpha   90.00
_cell.angle_beta   90.00
_cell.angle_gamma   90.00
#
_symmetry.space_group_name_H-M   'P 1'
#
loop_
_entity.id
_entity.type
_entity.pdbx_description
1 polymer ?
#
loop_
_entity_poly.entity_id
_entity_poly.type
_entity_poly.pdbx_seq_one_letter_code
_entity_poly.pdbx_strand_id
1 'polypeptide(L)'
;MAKPKTSPQPNELQHETDFGRGEIKDNALKAVVTSQLFRTRVVKAKKGKGSFSRKMKHRGKEPYSKFSPMWILNRAFLLMLLFINLFKFNGLVLVKSLLSHLILASFLLKTRR
;
A
#
# COMPACT_ATOMS: atom_id res chain seq x y z
N MET A 1 42.84 60.17 6.18
CA MET A 1 42.65 58.86 6.85
C MET A 1 41.18 58.46 6.70
N ALA A 2 40.91 57.49 5.84
CA ALA A 2 39.54 57.05 5.54
C ALA A 2 39.03 56.12 6.65
N LYS A 3 37.88 56.44 7.25
CA LYS A 3 37.18 55.52 8.16
C LYS A 3 36.56 54.39 7.33
N PRO A 4 36.72 53.11 7.70
CA PRO A 4 36.04 52.04 6.99
C PRO A 4 34.53 52.12 7.26
N LYS A 5 33.75 52.24 6.19
CA LYS A 5 32.29 52.11 6.22
C LYS A 5 31.95 50.63 6.39
N THR A 6 31.34 50.26 7.50
CA THR A 6 30.68 48.94 7.63
C THR A 6 29.18 49.17 7.55
N SER A 7 28.54 48.61 6.52
CA SER A 7 27.09 48.60 6.33
C SER A 7 26.70 47.40 5.47
N PRO A 8 25.46 46.91 5.55
CA PRO A 8 24.84 46.20 6.66
C PRO A 8 24.57 44.73 6.26
N GLN A 9 24.59 43.77 7.19
CA GLN A 9 24.15 42.40 6.87
C GLN A 9 22.69 42.21 7.31
N PRO A 10 21.74 42.04 6.38
CA PRO A 10 20.35 41.73 6.70
C PRO A 10 20.20 40.22 6.89
N ASN A 11 19.23 39.84 7.72
CA ASN A 11 18.80 38.47 8.08
C ASN A 11 19.37 37.96 9.41
N GLU A 12 19.24 38.75 10.46
CA GLU A 12 18.99 38.18 11.79
C GLU A 12 17.57 37.60 11.80
N LEU A 13 17.43 36.36 11.31
CA LEU A 13 16.35 35.50 11.79
C LEU A 13 16.67 35.26 13.26
N GLN A 14 16.12 36.11 14.13
CA GLN A 14 16.05 35.91 15.57
C GLN A 14 15.24 34.64 15.79
N HIS A 15 15.88 33.50 15.64
CA HIS A 15 15.32 32.24 16.06
C HIS A 15 15.44 32.27 17.58
N GLU A 16 14.44 32.84 18.24
CA GLU A 16 14.23 32.69 19.68
C GLU A 16 13.90 31.21 19.93
N THR A 17 14.93 30.37 19.89
CA THR A 17 14.85 29.03 20.43
C THR A 17 15.14 29.14 21.92
N ASP A 18 14.12 28.92 22.74
CA ASP A 18 14.30 28.85 24.17
C ASP A 18 15.21 27.66 24.51
N PHE A 19 16.47 27.95 24.79
CA PHE A 19 17.48 26.95 25.15
C PHE A 19 17.37 26.50 26.61
N GLY A 20 16.42 27.07 27.38
CA GLY A 20 16.25 26.79 28.82
C GLY A 20 17.45 27.23 29.67
N ARG A 21 18.25 28.19 29.19
CA ARG A 21 19.47 28.69 29.86
C ARG A 21 19.34 30.10 30.43
N GLY A 22 18.20 30.76 30.23
CA GLY A 22 18.01 32.16 30.60
C GLY A 22 18.88 33.11 29.79
N GLU A 23 19.18 34.27 30.35
CA GLU A 23 20.00 35.30 29.69
C GLU A 23 21.49 34.88 29.64
N ILE A 24 22.06 34.84 28.43
CA ILE A 24 23.45 34.44 28.21
C ILE A 24 24.35 35.68 28.29
N LYS A 25 25.15 35.78 29.35
CA LYS A 25 26.03 36.95 29.61
C LYS A 25 27.43 36.83 29.01
N ASP A 26 27.92 35.60 28.87
CA ASP A 26 29.27 35.32 28.37
C ASP A 26 29.23 34.94 26.88
N ASN A 27 29.42 33.65 26.56
CA ASN A 27 29.53 33.16 25.20
C ASN A 27 28.27 32.40 24.76
N ALA A 28 27.64 32.90 23.69
CA ALA A 28 26.46 32.31 23.07
C ALA A 28 26.69 30.86 22.59
N LEU A 29 27.77 30.59 21.87
CA LEU A 29 28.04 29.25 21.31
C LEU A 29 28.22 28.21 22.42
N LYS A 30 28.88 28.58 23.53
CA LYS A 30 29.06 27.68 24.68
C LYS A 30 27.72 27.34 25.35
N ALA A 31 26.83 28.33 25.47
CA ALA A 31 25.49 28.11 26.00
C ALA A 31 24.67 27.21 25.07
N VAL A 32 24.75 27.45 23.76
CA VAL A 32 24.05 26.69 22.72
C VAL A 32 24.54 25.23 22.70
N VAL A 33 25.84 24.96 22.62
CA VAL A 33 26.41 23.60 22.55
C VAL A 33 26.05 22.75 23.78
N THR A 34 25.88 23.38 24.94
CA THR A 34 25.51 22.67 26.18
C THR A 34 24.00 22.60 26.41
N SER A 35 23.19 23.25 25.58
CA SER A 35 21.72 23.21 25.65
C SER A 35 21.15 21.85 25.24
N GLN A 36 19.84 21.65 25.47
CA GLN A 36 19.15 20.42 25.08
C GLN A 36 19.18 20.15 23.57
N LEU A 37 19.38 21.18 22.74
CA LEU A 37 19.41 21.07 21.28
C LEU A 37 20.53 20.12 20.82
N PHE A 38 21.71 20.24 21.42
CA PHE A 38 22.92 19.52 20.99
C PHE A 38 23.23 18.28 21.85
N ARG A 39 22.20 17.68 22.45
CA ARG A 39 22.38 16.41 23.18
C ARG A 39 22.71 15.26 22.24
N THR A 40 23.56 14.35 22.71
CA THR A 40 23.83 13.10 21.99
C THR A 40 22.55 12.26 21.92
N ARG A 41 22.16 11.86 20.71
CA ARG A 41 21.00 10.98 20.49
C ARG A 41 21.45 9.53 20.43
N VAL A 42 20.86 8.68 21.26
CA VAL A 42 21.11 7.24 21.25
C VAL A 42 19.95 6.54 20.56
N VAL A 43 20.25 5.80 19.49
CA VAL A 43 19.26 4.98 18.79
C VAL A 43 19.18 3.61 19.47
N LYS A 44 17.97 3.11 19.70
CA LYS A 44 17.78 1.76 20.22
C LYS A 44 18.24 0.73 19.19
N ALA A 45 19.17 -0.15 19.58
CA ALA A 45 19.64 -1.23 18.73
C ALA A 45 18.48 -2.19 18.38
N LYS A 46 18.54 -2.79 17.18
CA LYS A 46 17.55 -3.78 16.73
C LYS A 46 17.76 -5.17 17.38
N LYS A 47 19.00 -5.51 17.74
CA LYS A 47 19.39 -6.80 18.36
C LYS A 47 20.46 -6.56 19.43
N GLY A 48 20.54 -7.43 20.44
CA GLY A 48 21.57 -7.39 21.49
C GLY A 48 21.12 -6.68 22.77
N LYS A 49 22.08 -6.11 23.51
CA LYS A 49 21.80 -5.44 24.80
C LYS A 49 20.94 -4.19 24.58
N GLY A 50 19.87 -4.06 25.37
CA GLY A 50 18.95 -2.92 25.27
C GLY A 50 18.00 -2.95 24.07
N SER A 51 18.01 -3.99 23.23
CA SER A 51 17.09 -4.10 22.09
C SER A 51 15.71 -4.66 22.45
N PHE A 52 15.58 -5.32 23.61
CA PHE A 52 14.32 -5.95 24.03
C PHE A 52 13.18 -4.94 24.18
N SER A 53 11.99 -5.27 23.66
CA SER A 53 10.77 -4.47 23.78
C SER A 53 9.61 -5.37 24.17
N ARG A 54 8.90 -5.06 25.27
CA ARG A 54 7.74 -5.84 25.75
C ARG A 54 6.55 -5.79 24.78
N LYS A 55 6.48 -4.74 23.96
CA LYS A 55 5.47 -4.55 22.91
C LYS A 55 6.19 -4.49 21.57
N MET A 56 5.80 -5.38 20.65
CA MET A 56 6.26 -5.33 19.26
C MET A 56 5.45 -4.28 18.48
N LYS A 57 6.05 -3.73 17.40
CA LYS A 57 5.41 -2.74 16.52
C LYS A 57 4.05 -3.20 15.97
N HIS A 58 3.88 -4.51 15.79
CA HIS A 58 2.70 -5.13 15.20
C HIS A 58 2.02 -6.12 16.16
N ARG A 59 1.79 -5.72 17.43
CA ARG A 59 0.95 -6.52 18.33
C ARG A 59 -0.45 -6.67 17.73
N GLY A 60 -0.94 -7.92 17.60
CA GLY A 60 -2.29 -8.23 17.11
C GLY A 60 -2.48 -8.16 15.59
N LYS A 61 -1.42 -7.87 14.82
CA LYS A 61 -1.43 -7.95 13.36
C LYS A 61 -0.58 -9.14 12.96
N GLU A 62 -1.23 -10.27 12.68
CA GLU A 62 -0.59 -11.41 12.02
C GLU A 62 0.12 -10.88 10.75
N PRO A 63 1.43 -11.10 10.56
CA PRO A 63 2.10 -10.76 9.30
C PRO A 63 1.53 -11.57 8.11
N TYR A 64 0.78 -12.63 8.41
CA TYR A 64 -0.02 -13.42 7.49
C TYR A 64 -1.45 -13.51 8.07
N SER A 65 -2.28 -12.48 7.94
CA SER A 65 -3.72 -12.75 7.95
C SER A 65 -4.00 -13.56 6.69
N LYS A 66 -4.02 -14.89 6.82
CA LYS A 66 -4.22 -15.83 5.70
C LYS A 66 -5.67 -15.82 5.20
N PHE A 67 -6.27 -14.66 4.98
CA PHE A 67 -7.39 -14.59 4.06
C PHE A 67 -6.82 -14.53 2.65
N SER A 68 -6.31 -15.67 2.16
CA SER A 68 -6.02 -15.83 0.74
C SER A 68 -7.31 -16.32 0.09
N PRO A 69 -8.12 -15.47 -0.56
CA PRO A 69 -9.34 -15.93 -1.21
C PRO A 69 -9.03 -16.74 -2.48
N MET A 70 -7.76 -16.96 -2.81
CA MET A 70 -7.30 -17.61 -4.04
C MET A 70 -7.90 -19.01 -4.26
N TRP A 71 -8.10 -19.81 -3.21
CA TRP A 71 -8.78 -21.11 -3.32
C TRP A 71 -10.28 -20.97 -3.65
N ILE A 72 -10.94 -19.95 -3.11
CA ILE A 72 -12.36 -19.63 -3.36
C ILE A 72 -12.52 -19.08 -4.78
N LEU A 73 -11.64 -18.17 -5.22
CA LEU A 73 -11.66 -17.64 -6.59
C LEU A 73 -11.36 -18.71 -7.62
N ASN A 74 -10.40 -19.60 -7.37
CA ASN A 74 -10.07 -20.68 -8.31
C ASN A 74 -11.22 -21.69 -8.44
N ARG A 75 -11.92 -21.98 -7.34
CA ARG A 75 -13.11 -22.84 -7.34
C ARG A 75 -14.30 -22.20 -8.05
N ALA A 76 -14.53 -20.90 -7.84
CA ALA A 76 -15.59 -20.16 -8.51
C ALA A 76 -15.36 -20.11 -10.03
N PHE A 77 -14.12 -19.87 -10.47
CA PHE A 77 -13.75 -19.85 -11.89
C PHE A 77 -14.01 -21.20 -12.58
N LEU A 78 -13.63 -22.31 -11.94
CA LEU A 78 -13.83 -23.66 -12.48
C LEU A 78 -15.32 -24.03 -12.58
N LEU A 79 -16.13 -23.66 -11.58
CA LEU A 79 -17.59 -23.86 -11.61
C LEU A 79 -18.27 -23.00 -12.68
N MET A 80 -17.80 -21.76 -12.89
CA MET A 80 -18.34 -20.85 -13.90
C MET A 80 -18.05 -21.37 -15.33
N LEU A 81 -16.84 -21.88 -15.57
CA LEU A 81 -16.47 -22.57 -16.82
C LEU A 81 -17.31 -23.83 -17.07
N LEU A 82 -17.53 -24.66 -16.04
CA LEU A 82 -18.37 -25.85 -16.14
C LEU A 82 -19.83 -25.48 -16.51
N PHE A 83 -20.36 -24.42 -15.91
CA PHE A 83 -21.72 -23.94 -16.17
C PHE A 83 -21.89 -23.41 -17.61
N ILE A 84 -20.93 -22.63 -18.12
CA ILE A 84 -20.91 -22.18 -19.52
C ILE A 84 -20.90 -23.38 -20.48
N ASN A 85 -20.07 -24.38 -20.18
CA ASN A 85 -19.98 -25.59 -20.99
C ASN A 85 -21.28 -26.40 -20.95
N LEU A 86 -21.92 -26.53 -19.79
CA LEU A 86 -23.18 -27.26 -19.63
C LEU A 86 -24.35 -26.61 -20.39
N PHE A 87 -24.40 -25.28 -20.43
CA PHE A 87 -25.42 -24.55 -21.20
C PHE A 87 -25.21 -24.71 -22.71
N LYS A 88 -23.94 -24.68 -23.16
CA LYS A 88 -23.60 -24.79 -24.59
C LYS A 88 -23.82 -26.19 -25.16
N PHE A 89 -23.59 -27.25 -24.39
CA PHE A 89 -23.84 -28.63 -24.82
C PHE A 89 -25.33 -28.95 -24.95
N ASN A 90 -26.16 -28.59 -23.96
CA ASN A 90 -27.59 -28.90 -23.99
C ASN A 90 -28.37 -28.06 -25.01
N GLY A 91 -28.06 -26.76 -25.12
CA GLY A 91 -28.71 -25.89 -26.11
C GLY A 91 -28.39 -26.27 -27.55
N LEU A 92 -27.12 -26.61 -27.83
CA LEU A 92 -26.70 -26.96 -29.20
C LEU A 92 -27.27 -28.30 -29.69
N VAL A 93 -27.41 -29.29 -28.79
CA VAL A 93 -28.03 -30.59 -29.12
C VAL A 93 -29.51 -30.42 -29.46
N LEU A 94 -30.24 -29.59 -28.70
CA LEU A 94 -31.65 -29.32 -28.94
C LEU A 94 -31.89 -28.59 -30.27
N VAL A 95 -31.09 -27.56 -30.56
CA VAL A 95 -31.20 -26.79 -31.83
C VAL A 95 -30.86 -27.66 -33.03
N LYS A 96 -29.83 -28.53 -32.93
CA LYS A 96 -29.48 -29.47 -34.01
C LYS A 96 -30.58 -30.51 -34.25
N SER A 97 -31.18 -31.03 -33.18
CA SER A 97 -32.30 -31.98 -33.28
C SER A 97 -33.50 -31.36 -34.00
N LEU A 98 -33.94 -30.18 -33.57
CA LEU A 98 -35.09 -29.48 -34.17
C LEU A 98 -34.83 -29.07 -35.63
N LEU A 99 -33.62 -28.61 -35.95
CA LEU A 99 -33.25 -28.26 -37.32
C LEU A 99 -33.26 -29.49 -38.25
N SER A 100 -32.79 -30.64 -37.77
CA SER A 100 -32.82 -31.89 -38.56
C SER A 100 -34.24 -32.35 -38.89
N HIS A 101 -35.16 -32.26 -37.92
CA HIS A 101 -36.57 -32.61 -38.13
C HIS A 101 -37.27 -31.63 -39.07
N LEU A 102 -36.96 -30.33 -38.99
CA LEU A 102 -37.52 -29.32 -39.90
C LEU A 102 -37.02 -29.52 -41.34
N ILE A 103 -35.74 -29.86 -41.51
CA ILE A 103 -35.16 -30.19 -42.81
C ILE A 103 -35.82 -31.45 -43.39
N LEU A 104 -35.99 -32.51 -42.58
CA LEU A 104 -36.64 -33.74 -43.00
C LEU A 104 -38.11 -33.52 -43.38
N ALA A 105 -38.85 -32.73 -42.58
CA ALA A 105 -40.22 -32.36 -42.87
C ALA A 105 -40.33 -31.55 -44.17
N SER A 106 -39.42 -30.60 -44.40
CA SER A 106 -39.36 -29.84 -45.66
C SER A 106 -39.03 -30.72 -46.86
N PHE A 107 -38.16 -31.73 -46.70
CA PHE A 107 -37.83 -32.69 -47.74
C PHE A 107 -39.04 -33.59 -48.09
N LEU A 108 -39.78 -34.06 -47.10
CA LEU A 108 -40.99 -34.88 -47.31
C LEU A 108 -42.15 -34.10 -47.96
N LEU A 109 -42.25 -32.78 -47.73
CA LEU A 109 -43.23 -31.95 -48.44
C LEU A 109 -42.83 -31.66 -49.89
N LYS A 110 -41.53 -31.69 -50.23
CA LYS A 110 -41.02 -31.43 -51.59
C LYS A 110 -41.22 -32.63 -52.52
N THR A 111 -41.21 -33.86 -52.01
CA THR A 111 -41.44 -35.12 -52.76
C THR A 111 -42.92 -35.47 -52.96
N ARG A 112 -43.84 -34.64 -52.47
CA ARG A 112 -45.29 -34.82 -52.64
C ARG A 112 -45.92 -33.87 -53.67
N ARG A 113 -45.11 -33.11 -54.40
CA ARG A 113 -45.48 -32.47 -55.67
C ARG A 113 -44.74 -33.17 -56.80
#